data_AF-A0A1I4EUR2-F1
#
_entry.id   AF-A0A1I4EUR2-F1
#
_cell.length_a   1.000
_cell.length_b   1.000
_cell.length_c   1.000
_cell.angle_alpha   90.00
_cell.angle_beta   90.00
_cell.angle_gamma   90.00
#
_symmetry.space_group_name_H-M   'P 1'
#
loop_
_entity.id
_entity.type
_entity.pdbx_description
1 polymer ?
#
loop_
_entity_poly.entity_id
_entity_poly.type
_entity_poly.pdbx_seq_one_letter_code
_entity_poly.pdbx_strand_id
1 'polypeptide(L)'
;MSRLKLFTVFVVAGYLIGLLATLFVPVYVAFLLPAGLSFLALIFFKPKHPMQGAKPFAEPIAPSQASTPLPSSPQDSLTKDPIWGPVLEYIGVLEDMMISEGQKDNLDNEIVEKTLSLLTRLQRVIPQLQELNDGNINHNIHRLVFKDLNGAVNPFLKLSGEAKRQNRRLLLSGLKDINSKISFYVESIEHRDLIDLQTKIDLIHERYNVQN
;
A
#
# COMPACT_ATOMS: atom_id res chain seq x y z
N MET A 1 40.71 -4.45 -37.83
CA MET A 1 40.10 -3.40 -36.97
C MET A 1 39.85 -3.96 -35.58
N SER A 2 40.35 -3.30 -34.53
CA SER A 2 40.20 -3.78 -33.15
C SER A 2 38.73 -3.71 -32.71
N ARG A 3 38.22 -4.76 -32.04
CA ARG A 3 36.82 -4.89 -31.60
C ARG A 3 36.32 -3.68 -30.81
N LEU A 4 37.23 -2.97 -30.14
CA LEU A 4 36.96 -1.73 -29.40
C LEU A 4 36.61 -0.53 -30.30
N LYS A 5 37.25 -0.42 -31.48
CA LYS A 5 36.92 0.62 -32.49
C LYS A 5 35.57 0.35 -33.14
N LEU A 6 35.22 -0.92 -33.31
CA LEU A 6 33.90 -1.32 -33.81
C LEU A 6 32.81 -0.92 -32.80
N PHE A 7 33.04 -1.19 -31.51
CA PHE A 7 32.08 -0.89 -30.44
C PHE A 7 31.81 0.61 -30.28
N THR A 8 32.87 1.43 -30.34
CA THR A 8 32.74 2.89 -30.26
C THR A 8 31.97 3.47 -31.45
N VAL A 9 32.18 2.94 -32.65
CA VAL A 9 31.39 3.33 -33.84
C VAL A 9 29.91 2.97 -33.66
N PHE A 10 29.59 1.79 -33.12
CA PHE A 10 28.19 1.41 -32.86
C PHE A 10 27.51 2.26 -31.79
N VAL A 11 28.22 2.61 -30.72
CA VAL A 11 27.68 3.47 -29.65
C VAL A 11 27.40 4.88 -30.18
N VAL A 12 28.34 5.47 -30.94
CA VAL A 12 28.16 6.80 -31.52
C VAL A 12 27.06 6.80 -32.59
N ALA A 13 27.02 5.78 -33.45
CA ALA A 13 25.96 5.63 -34.45
C ALA A 13 24.58 5.45 -33.79
N GLY A 14 24.48 4.63 -32.75
CA GLY A 14 23.22 4.43 -32.01
C GLY A 14 22.73 5.70 -31.33
N TYR A 15 23.62 6.49 -30.74
CA TYR A 15 23.28 7.78 -30.13
C TYR A 15 22.78 8.79 -31.18
N LEU A 16 23.46 8.88 -32.34
CA LEU A 16 23.05 9.76 -33.43
C LEU A 16 21.71 9.35 -34.05
N ILE A 17 21.44 8.04 -34.19
CA ILE A 17 20.15 7.52 -34.68
C ILE A 17 19.04 7.83 -33.66
N GLY A 18 19.30 7.67 -32.36
CA GLY A 18 18.34 8.05 -31.32
C GLY A 18 18.02 9.54 -31.32
N LEU A 19 19.02 10.39 -31.55
CA LEU A 19 18.87 11.85 -31.64
C LEU A 19 18.18 12.28 -32.95
N LEU A 20 18.34 11.55 -34.04
CA LEU A 20 17.60 11.80 -35.28
C LEU A 20 16.14 11.33 -35.17
N ALA A 21 15.89 10.24 -34.42
CA ALA A 21 14.56 9.70 -34.20
C ALA A 21 13.67 10.64 -33.37
N THR A 22 14.26 11.47 -32.48
CA THR A 22 13.49 12.50 -31.76
C THR A 22 13.03 13.65 -32.65
N LEU A 23 13.57 13.79 -33.87
CA LEU A 23 13.17 14.83 -34.82
C LEU A 23 11.87 14.49 -35.58
N PHE A 24 11.52 13.20 -35.69
CA PHE A 24 10.38 12.73 -36.50
C PHE A 24 9.32 11.93 -35.73
N VAL A 25 9.52 11.69 -34.42
CA VAL A 25 8.59 10.86 -33.62
C VAL A 25 8.23 11.57 -32.31
N PRO A 26 6.94 11.90 -32.07
CA PRO A 26 6.47 12.43 -30.80
C PRO A 26 6.79 11.47 -29.64
N VAL A 27 7.26 12.03 -28.52
CA VAL A 27 7.77 11.33 -27.32
C VAL A 27 6.88 10.17 -26.83
N TYR A 28 5.58 10.22 -27.12
CA TYR A 28 4.58 9.22 -26.73
C TYR A 28 4.74 7.87 -27.45
N VAL A 29 5.28 7.83 -28.68
CA VAL A 29 5.46 6.56 -29.42
C VAL A 29 6.73 5.83 -28.96
N ALA A 30 7.76 6.56 -28.54
CA ALA A 30 9.00 5.98 -27.99
C ALA A 30 8.74 5.18 -26.71
N PHE A 31 7.69 5.50 -25.95
CA PHE A 31 7.26 4.76 -24.76
C PHE A 31 6.60 3.40 -25.07
N LEU A 32 6.11 3.17 -26.29
CA LEU A 32 5.48 1.91 -26.67
C LEU A 32 6.49 0.83 -27.10
N LEU A 33 7.68 1.22 -27.53
CA LEU A 33 8.71 0.27 -27.99
C LEU A 33 9.23 -0.65 -26.87
N PRO A 34 9.54 -0.18 -25.64
CA PRO A 34 9.94 -1.06 -24.55
C PRO A 34 8.81 -2.00 -24.09
N ALA A 35 7.57 -1.50 -24.08
CA ALA A 35 6.40 -2.28 -23.68
C ALA A 35 6.06 -3.37 -24.70
N GLY A 36 6.12 -3.07 -26.01
CA GLY A 36 5.86 -4.03 -27.09
C GLY A 36 6.90 -5.15 -27.17
N LEU A 37 8.19 -4.83 -27.01
CA LEU A 37 9.26 -5.84 -27.02
C LEU A 37 9.21 -6.79 -25.81
N SER A 38 8.83 -6.27 -24.63
CA SER A 38 8.68 -7.07 -23.41
C SER A 38 7.54 -8.08 -23.54
N PHE A 39 6.45 -7.72 -24.24
CA PHE A 39 5.31 -8.59 -24.48
C PHE A 39 5.63 -9.74 -25.46
N LEU A 40 6.46 -9.48 -26.48
CA LEU A 40 6.95 -10.49 -27.42
C LEU A 40 7.90 -11.50 -26.77
N ALA A 41 8.72 -11.08 -25.81
CA ALA A 41 9.65 -11.98 -25.10
C ALA A 41 8.90 -13.05 -24.26
N LEU A 42 7.74 -12.71 -23.71
CA LEU A 42 6.96 -13.61 -22.85
C LEU A 42 6.24 -14.71 -23.66
N ILE A 43 5.95 -14.46 -24.94
CA ILE A 43 5.32 -15.46 -25.84
C ILE A 43 6.35 -16.49 -26.34
N PHE A 44 7.63 -16.12 -26.47
CA PHE A 44 8.68 -17.01 -27.00
C PHE A 44 9.53 -17.71 -25.94
N PHE A 45 9.58 -17.23 -24.69
CA PHE A 45 10.35 -17.87 -23.63
C PHE A 45 9.49 -18.82 -22.79
N LYS A 46 9.59 -20.12 -23.09
CA LYS A 46 9.08 -21.22 -22.26
C LYS A 46 10.14 -21.54 -21.18
N PRO A 47 9.95 -21.20 -19.89
CA PRO A 47 10.91 -21.56 -18.86
C PRO A 47 10.84 -23.06 -18.57
N LYS A 48 11.94 -23.78 -18.83
CA LYS A 48 12.19 -25.13 -18.31
C LYS A 48 13.00 -24.98 -17.01
N HIS A 49 12.38 -25.23 -15.87
CA HIS A 49 13.10 -25.54 -14.64
C HIS A 49 12.71 -26.94 -14.13
N PRO A 50 13.68 -27.85 -13.92
CA PRO A 50 13.44 -29.19 -13.41
C PRO A 50 13.24 -29.18 -11.89
N MET A 51 12.18 -29.82 -11.42
CA MET A 51 12.04 -30.22 -10.02
C MET A 51 13.06 -31.31 -9.69
N GLN A 52 13.87 -31.10 -8.66
CA GLN A 52 14.78 -32.10 -8.12
C GLN A 52 14.54 -32.23 -6.61
N GLY A 53 14.30 -33.48 -6.20
CA GLY A 53 14.73 -33.98 -4.90
C GLY A 53 13.71 -34.00 -3.78
N ALA A 54 12.67 -34.81 -3.89
CA ALA A 54 12.01 -35.39 -2.72
C ALA A 54 12.92 -36.46 -2.10
N LYS A 55 13.19 -36.36 -0.80
CA LYS A 55 13.48 -37.51 0.08
C LYS A 55 12.85 -37.27 1.47
N PRO A 56 12.10 -38.26 2.00
CA PRO A 56 11.39 -38.14 3.27
C PRO A 56 12.32 -38.52 4.42
N PHE A 57 12.29 -37.76 5.52
CA PHE A 57 12.91 -38.18 6.78
C PHE A 57 11.82 -38.44 7.81
N ALA A 58 11.86 -39.65 8.36
CA ALA A 58 10.91 -40.18 9.31
C ALA A 58 11.05 -39.52 10.69
N GLU A 59 9.91 -39.47 11.35
CA GLU A 59 9.60 -39.03 12.70
C GLU A 59 10.43 -39.75 13.79
N PRO A 60 10.66 -39.08 14.92
CA PRO A 60 10.34 -39.71 16.21
C PRO A 60 9.27 -38.87 16.93
N ILE A 61 8.14 -39.53 17.19
CA ILE A 61 7.01 -39.03 17.96
C ILE A 61 7.48 -38.80 19.41
N ALA A 62 7.53 -37.53 19.83
CA ALA A 62 7.44 -37.13 21.23
C ALA A 62 6.05 -36.51 21.45
N PRO A 63 5.39 -36.72 22.60
CA PRO A 63 4.01 -36.33 22.80
C PRO A 63 3.90 -34.80 22.85
N SER A 64 3.54 -34.21 21.71
CA SER A 64 3.22 -32.80 21.64
C SER A 64 1.91 -32.60 22.39
N GLN A 65 2.03 -31.93 23.54
CA GLN A 65 0.92 -31.41 24.32
C GLN A 65 -0.04 -30.71 23.38
N ALA A 66 -1.30 -31.14 23.41
CA ALA A 66 -2.41 -30.49 22.73
C ALA A 66 -2.49 -29.04 23.23
N SER A 67 -1.81 -28.15 22.51
CA SER A 67 -2.04 -26.73 22.60
C SER A 67 -3.31 -26.51 21.80
N THR A 68 -4.44 -26.48 22.50
CA THR A 68 -5.69 -25.93 21.98
C THR A 68 -5.33 -24.63 21.26
N PRO A 69 -5.65 -24.44 19.96
CA PRO A 69 -5.45 -23.15 19.34
C PRO A 69 -6.32 -22.17 20.12
N LEU A 70 -5.70 -21.24 20.82
CA LEU A 70 -6.38 -20.06 21.33
C LEU A 70 -7.15 -19.45 20.13
N PRO A 71 -8.42 -19.05 20.31
CA PRO A 71 -9.17 -18.43 19.22
C PRO A 71 -8.34 -17.25 18.70
N SER A 72 -7.95 -17.32 17.42
CA SER A 72 -7.20 -16.28 16.74
C SER A 72 -7.95 -14.96 16.93
N SER A 73 -7.31 -14.00 17.59
CA SER A 73 -7.93 -12.69 17.74
C SER A 73 -8.23 -12.11 16.36
N PRO A 74 -9.32 -11.33 16.18
CA PRO A 74 -9.65 -10.69 14.90
C PRO A 74 -8.48 -9.90 14.29
N GLN A 75 -7.59 -9.38 15.15
CA GLN A 75 -6.34 -8.73 14.77
C GLN A 75 -5.38 -9.64 14.00
N ASP A 76 -5.30 -10.92 14.35
CA ASP A 76 -4.34 -11.89 13.79
C ASP A 76 -4.80 -12.45 12.44
N SER A 77 -6.11 -12.34 12.13
CA SER A 77 -6.64 -12.55 10.77
C SER A 77 -6.44 -11.33 9.87
N LEU A 78 -6.53 -10.12 10.44
CA LEU A 78 -6.31 -8.86 9.73
C LEU A 78 -4.86 -8.65 9.31
N THR A 79 -3.90 -9.01 10.16
CA THR A 79 -2.46 -8.94 9.84
C THR A 79 -2.03 -9.96 8.79
N LYS A 80 -2.75 -11.07 8.66
CA LYS A 80 -2.53 -12.10 7.61
C LYS A 80 -3.28 -11.81 6.31
N ASP A 81 -4.11 -10.78 6.28
CA ASP A 81 -4.84 -10.37 5.10
C ASP A 81 -3.85 -9.83 4.04
N PRO A 82 -3.86 -10.33 2.80
CA PRO A 82 -2.91 -9.90 1.76
C PRO A 82 -3.10 -8.46 1.29
N ILE A 83 -4.27 -7.86 1.55
CA ILE A 83 -4.59 -6.46 1.27
C ILE A 83 -4.23 -5.62 2.50
N TRP A 84 -4.85 -5.92 3.64
CA TRP A 84 -4.76 -5.06 4.83
C TRP A 84 -3.53 -5.28 5.71
N GLY A 85 -2.95 -6.48 5.70
CA GLY A 85 -1.76 -6.82 6.46
C GLY A 85 -0.58 -5.88 6.17
N PRO A 86 -0.18 -5.68 4.91
CA PRO A 86 0.89 -4.75 4.55
C PRO A 86 0.60 -3.30 4.97
N VAL A 87 -0.66 -2.88 4.93
CA VAL A 87 -1.07 -1.52 5.35
C VAL A 87 -0.88 -1.36 6.85
N LEU A 88 -1.35 -2.31 7.64
CA LEU A 88 -1.24 -2.29 9.11
C LEU A 88 0.23 -2.38 9.56
N GLU A 89 1.03 -3.23 8.93
CA GLU A 89 2.47 -3.34 9.19
C GLU A 89 3.16 -2.00 8.92
N TYR A 90 2.89 -1.38 7.78
CA TYR A 90 3.51 -0.10 7.43
C TYR A 90 3.08 1.04 8.37
N ILE A 91 1.82 1.05 8.81
CA ILE A 91 1.36 1.98 9.84
C ILE A 91 2.15 1.79 11.13
N GLY A 92 2.40 0.55 11.55
CA GLY A 92 3.23 0.24 12.72
C GLY A 92 4.67 0.74 12.57
N VAL A 93 5.29 0.55 11.40
CA VAL A 93 6.64 1.09 11.13
C VAL A 93 6.68 2.61 11.21
N LEU A 94 5.66 3.30 10.67
CA LEU A 94 5.56 4.75 10.78
C LEU A 94 5.35 5.20 12.23
N GLU A 95 4.55 4.46 13.00
CA GLU A 95 4.32 4.72 14.42
C GLU A 95 5.62 4.66 15.22
N ASP A 96 6.39 3.57 15.06
CA ASP A 96 7.68 3.39 15.71
C ASP A 96 8.69 4.49 15.33
N MET A 97 8.71 4.86 14.04
CA MET A 97 9.59 5.92 13.55
C MET A 97 9.23 7.28 14.17
N MET A 98 7.94 7.60 14.25
CA MET A 98 7.46 8.85 14.84
C MET A 98 7.72 8.91 16.35
N ILE A 99 7.54 7.81 17.06
CA ILE A 99 7.86 7.71 18.49
C ILE A 99 9.37 7.89 18.69
N SER A 100 10.20 7.22 17.90
CA SER A 100 11.66 7.33 18.00
C SER A 100 12.15 8.75 17.71
N GLU A 101 11.61 9.41 16.68
CA GLU A 101 11.98 10.79 16.34
C GLU A 101 11.48 11.80 17.39
N GLY A 102 10.32 11.55 18.00
CA GLY A 102 9.82 12.34 19.14
C GLY A 102 10.69 12.18 20.39
N GLN A 103 11.12 10.96 20.72
CA GLN A 103 11.98 10.69 21.87
C GLN A 103 13.37 11.33 21.75
N LYS A 104 13.87 11.51 20.52
CA LYS A 104 15.14 12.19 20.24
C LYS A 104 15.04 13.72 20.29
N ASP A 105 13.87 14.28 20.61
CA ASP A 105 13.57 15.72 20.57
C ASP A 105 13.89 16.36 19.19
N ASN A 106 13.82 15.54 18.13
CA ASN A 106 14.09 15.97 16.75
C ASN A 106 12.81 16.34 16.00
N LEU A 107 11.66 16.07 16.60
CA LEU A 107 10.35 16.35 16.05
C LEU A 107 9.51 17.18 17.02
N ASP A 108 8.74 18.11 16.47
CA ASP A 108 7.78 18.91 17.25
C ASP A 108 6.68 18.01 17.84
N ASN A 109 6.39 18.18 19.14
CA ASN A 109 5.39 17.39 19.85
C ASN A 109 4.01 17.38 19.19
N GLU A 110 3.58 18.50 18.59
CA GLU A 110 2.27 18.55 17.91
C GLU A 110 2.28 17.64 16.67
N ILE A 111 3.38 17.59 15.93
CA ILE A 111 3.51 16.72 14.76
C ILE A 111 3.46 15.26 15.21
N VAL A 112 4.19 14.91 16.27
CA VAL A 112 4.18 13.54 16.83
C VAL A 112 2.74 13.17 17.21
N GLU A 113 2.09 13.98 18.05
CA GLU A 113 0.74 13.71 18.54
C GLU A 113 -0.29 13.58 17.40
N LYS A 114 -0.28 14.53 16.45
CA LYS A 114 -1.23 14.54 15.32
C LYS A 114 -1.01 13.36 14.38
N THR A 115 0.24 12.99 14.14
CA THR A 115 0.55 11.82 13.29
C THR A 115 0.13 10.55 13.99
N LEU A 116 0.49 10.34 15.26
CA LEU A 116 0.10 9.15 16.02
C LEU A 116 -1.42 9.02 16.12
N SER A 117 -2.13 10.12 16.42
CA SER A 117 -3.60 10.15 16.43
C SER A 117 -4.21 9.69 15.10
N LEU A 118 -3.63 10.14 13.98
CA LEU A 118 -4.04 9.74 12.65
C LEU A 118 -3.80 8.24 12.39
N LEU A 119 -2.61 7.73 12.74
CA LEU A 119 -2.25 6.33 12.58
C LEU A 119 -3.17 5.41 13.39
N THR A 120 -3.42 5.74 14.67
CA THR A 120 -4.34 4.97 15.52
C THR A 120 -5.78 5.05 15.00
N ARG A 121 -6.21 6.21 14.49
CA ARG A 121 -7.53 6.32 13.85
C ARG A 121 -7.63 5.38 12.65
N LEU A 122 -6.59 5.34 11.82
CA LEU A 122 -6.56 4.50 10.64
C LEU A 122 -6.60 3.00 10.98
N GLN A 123 -5.82 2.56 12.00
CA GLN A 123 -5.88 1.20 12.53
C GLN A 123 -7.29 0.79 12.99
N ARG A 124 -8.08 1.73 13.54
CA ARG A 124 -9.47 1.47 13.97
C ARG A 124 -10.48 1.40 12.83
N VAL A 125 -10.25 2.15 11.75
CA VAL A 125 -11.17 2.22 10.61
C VAL A 125 -10.95 1.07 9.63
N ILE A 126 -9.71 0.57 9.51
CA ILE A 126 -9.36 -0.55 8.60
C ILE A 126 -10.27 -1.79 8.76
N PRO A 127 -10.58 -2.29 9.98
CA PRO A 127 -11.50 -3.42 10.14
C PRO A 127 -12.90 -3.15 9.56
N GLN A 128 -13.45 -1.95 9.75
CA GLN A 128 -14.77 -1.56 9.23
C GLN A 128 -14.76 -1.51 7.69
N LEU A 129 -13.65 -1.03 7.11
CA LEU A 129 -13.45 -1.01 5.66
C LEU A 129 -13.29 -2.42 5.08
N GLN A 130 -12.67 -3.34 5.82
CA GLN A 130 -12.57 -4.73 5.43
C GLN A 130 -13.95 -5.41 5.38
N GLU A 131 -14.79 -5.17 6.39
CA GLU A 131 -16.16 -5.71 6.45
C GLU A 131 -17.02 -5.20 5.28
N LEU A 132 -16.89 -3.93 4.92
CA LEU A 132 -17.58 -3.31 3.80
C LEU A 132 -17.18 -3.93 2.44
N ASN A 133 -15.95 -4.44 2.34
CA ASN A 133 -15.36 -5.12 1.19
C ASN A 133 -15.53 -4.36 -0.15
N ASP A 134 -15.32 -3.05 -0.14
CA ASP A 134 -15.38 -2.20 -1.34
C ASP A 134 -13.98 -2.04 -1.96
N GLY A 135 -13.75 -2.65 -3.13
CA GLY A 135 -12.47 -2.61 -3.81
C GLY A 135 -11.96 -1.20 -4.16
N ASN A 136 -12.86 -0.24 -4.43
CA ASN A 136 -12.49 1.14 -4.72
C ASN A 136 -12.00 1.83 -3.44
N ILE A 137 -12.75 1.71 -2.34
CA ILE A 137 -12.35 2.30 -1.06
C ILE A 137 -11.04 1.67 -0.56
N ASN A 138 -10.90 0.34 -0.66
CA ASN A 138 -9.70 -0.38 -0.26
C ASN A 138 -8.48 0.13 -1.03
N HIS A 139 -8.57 0.24 -2.36
CA HIS A 139 -7.49 0.80 -3.18
C HIS A 139 -7.14 2.24 -2.78
N ASN A 140 -8.15 3.07 -2.51
CA ASN A 140 -7.94 4.45 -2.13
C ASN A 140 -7.24 4.59 -0.78
N ILE A 141 -7.57 3.74 0.20
CA ILE A 141 -6.88 3.70 1.49
C ILE A 141 -5.43 3.21 1.32
N HIS A 142 -5.20 2.18 0.51
CA HIS A 142 -3.85 1.75 0.15
C HIS A 142 -3.01 2.91 -0.40
N ARG A 143 -3.56 3.64 -1.38
CA ARG A 143 -2.89 4.80 -1.96
C ARG A 143 -2.68 5.89 -0.91
N LEU A 144 -3.67 6.16 -0.07
CA LEU A 144 -3.59 7.17 0.99
C LEU A 144 -2.41 6.87 1.93
N VAL A 145 -2.21 5.61 2.30
CA VAL A 145 -1.14 5.19 3.22
C VAL A 145 0.22 5.16 2.53
N PHE A 146 0.35 4.40 1.46
CA PHE A 146 1.64 4.14 0.83
C PHE A 146 2.17 5.30 -0.01
N LYS A 147 1.29 6.20 -0.46
CA LYS A 147 1.65 7.34 -1.31
C LYS A 147 1.48 8.67 -0.58
N ASP A 148 0.28 8.98 -0.12
CA ASP A 148 -0.01 10.33 0.41
C ASP A 148 0.64 10.52 1.79
N LEU A 149 0.41 9.61 2.74
CA LEU A 149 0.97 9.65 4.08
C LEU A 149 2.49 9.45 4.05
N ASN A 150 2.95 8.41 3.36
CA ASN A 150 4.38 8.18 3.12
C ASN A 150 5.07 9.41 2.50
N GLY A 151 4.47 9.97 1.45
CA GLY A 151 5.01 11.13 0.74
C GLY A 151 5.03 12.41 1.57
N ALA A 152 4.17 12.54 2.57
CA ALA A 152 4.22 13.65 3.52
C ALA A 152 5.27 13.42 4.62
N VAL A 153 5.26 12.24 5.22
CA VAL A 153 6.07 11.94 6.42
C VAL A 153 7.54 11.71 6.06
N ASN A 154 7.86 10.84 5.11
CA ASN A 154 9.24 10.44 4.86
C ASN A 154 10.16 11.57 4.39
N PRO A 155 9.75 12.44 3.45
CA PRO A 155 10.56 13.61 3.09
C PRO A 155 10.74 14.57 4.27
N PHE A 156 9.72 14.76 5.10
CA PHE A 156 9.80 15.63 6.28
C PHE A 156 10.80 15.10 7.32
N LEU A 157 10.79 13.79 7.56
CA LEU A 157 11.70 13.16 8.53
C LEU A 157 13.18 13.27 8.13
N LYS A 158 13.46 13.35 6.83
CA LYS A 158 14.82 13.54 6.28
C LYS A 158 15.36 14.96 6.46
N LEU A 159 14.52 15.94 6.79
CA LEU A 159 14.94 17.32 6.97
C LEU A 159 15.81 17.47 8.23
N SER A 160 16.69 18.48 8.25
CA SER A 160 17.39 18.88 9.47
C SER A 160 16.40 19.46 10.50
N GLY A 161 16.75 19.45 11.79
CA GLY A 161 15.86 19.94 12.85
C GLY A 161 15.35 21.37 12.64
N GLU A 162 16.19 22.27 12.11
CA GLU A 162 15.77 23.64 11.77
C GLU A 162 14.81 23.68 10.58
N ALA A 163 15.10 22.91 9.52
CA ALA A 163 14.23 22.82 8.35
C ALA A 163 12.87 22.18 8.69
N LYS A 164 12.83 21.21 9.62
CA LYS A 164 11.59 20.65 10.16
C LYS A 164 10.73 21.72 10.82
N ARG A 165 11.31 22.60 11.64
CA ARG A 165 10.59 23.69 12.31
C ARG A 165 10.01 24.69 11.30
N GLN A 166 10.79 25.10 10.31
CA GLN A 166 10.33 26.04 9.27
C GLN A 166 9.23 25.45 8.38
N ASN A 167 9.28 24.14 8.10
CA ASN A 167 8.34 23.46 7.21
C ASN A 167 7.22 22.71 7.93
N ARG A 168 7.13 22.84 9.26
CA ARG A 168 6.12 22.23 10.13
C ARG A 168 4.70 22.29 9.55
N ARG A 169 4.32 23.48 9.06
CA ARG A 169 2.98 23.73 8.53
C ARG A 169 2.64 22.80 7.35
N LEU A 170 3.61 22.48 6.50
CA LEU A 170 3.38 21.63 5.32
C LEU A 170 2.98 20.21 5.73
N LEU A 171 3.65 19.65 6.73
CA LEU A 171 3.30 18.34 7.25
C LEU A 171 1.94 18.38 7.96
N LEU A 172 1.71 19.37 8.83
CA LEU A 172 0.43 19.48 9.54
C LEU A 172 -0.77 19.68 8.60
N SER A 173 -0.62 20.46 7.52
CA SER A 173 -1.66 20.57 6.51
C SER A 173 -1.88 19.25 5.78
N GLY A 174 -0.81 18.55 5.40
CA GLY A 174 -0.93 17.24 4.75
C GLY A 174 -1.62 16.21 5.64
N LEU A 175 -1.27 16.16 6.92
CA LEU A 175 -1.92 15.28 7.91
C LEU A 175 -3.40 15.64 8.09
N LYS A 176 -3.74 16.93 8.12
CA LYS A 176 -5.13 17.40 8.18
C LYS A 176 -5.93 16.94 6.96
N ASP A 177 -5.37 17.07 5.75
CA ASP A 177 -6.03 16.68 4.51
C ASP A 177 -6.25 15.16 4.45
N ILE A 178 -5.27 14.37 4.87
CA ILE A 178 -5.39 12.91 5.00
C ILE A 178 -6.49 12.56 6.01
N ASN A 179 -6.51 13.23 7.16
CA ASN A 179 -7.52 13.01 8.18
C ASN A 179 -8.94 13.32 7.68
N SER A 180 -9.10 14.39 6.88
CA SER A 180 -10.36 14.74 6.23
C SER A 180 -10.80 13.68 5.21
N LYS A 181 -9.88 13.13 4.41
CA LYS A 181 -10.20 12.01 3.51
C LYS A 181 -10.66 10.76 4.27
N ILE A 182 -10.04 10.44 5.42
CA ILE A 182 -10.48 9.32 6.25
C ILE A 182 -11.89 9.57 6.78
N SER A 183 -12.21 10.79 7.23
CA SER A 183 -13.58 11.14 7.66
C SER A 183 -14.61 10.91 6.54
N PHE A 184 -14.28 11.29 5.31
CA PHE A 184 -15.16 11.05 4.16
C PHE A 184 -15.45 9.55 3.95
N TYR A 185 -14.45 8.68 4.09
CA TYR A 185 -14.69 7.23 3.96
C TYR A 185 -15.54 6.68 5.09
N VAL A 186 -15.32 7.12 6.33
CA VAL A 186 -16.14 6.72 7.48
C VAL A 186 -17.60 7.15 7.28
N GLU A 187 -17.84 8.39 6.85
CA GLU A 187 -19.19 8.88 6.56
C GLU A 187 -19.86 8.07 5.43
N SER A 188 -19.09 7.69 4.40
CA SER A 188 -19.60 6.83 3.33
C SER A 188 -19.96 5.43 3.81
N ILE A 189 -19.24 4.87 4.78
CA ILE A 189 -19.58 3.59 5.43
C ILE A 189 -20.88 3.76 6.21
N GLU A 190 -20.96 4.76 7.08
CA GLU A 190 -22.14 5.04 7.91
C GLU A 190 -23.40 5.22 7.05
N HIS A 191 -23.30 5.97 5.96
CA HIS A 191 -24.43 6.18 5.05
C HIS A 191 -24.93 4.87 4.44
N ARG A 192 -24.02 3.96 4.04
CA ARG A 192 -24.38 2.66 3.50
C ARG A 192 -25.03 1.77 4.55
N ASP A 193 -24.47 1.75 5.76
CA ASP A 193 -25.01 0.97 6.88
C ASP A 193 -26.44 1.41 7.23
N LEU A 194 -26.74 2.72 7.15
CA LEU A 194 -28.08 3.25 7.34
C LEU A 194 -29.07 2.77 6.27
N ILE A 195 -28.66 2.73 5.00
CA ILE A 195 -29.49 2.21 3.90
C ILE A 195 -29.79 0.73 4.11
N ASP A 196 -28.77 -0.05 4.46
CA ASP A 196 -28.92 -1.49 4.71
C ASP A 196 -29.84 -1.76 5.91
N LEU A 197 -29.74 -0.94 6.96
CA LEU A 197 -30.62 -1.00 8.11
C LEU A 197 -32.08 -0.68 7.74
N GLN A 198 -32.30 0.40 6.99
CA GLN A 198 -33.64 0.80 6.52
C GLN A 198 -34.27 -0.32 5.68
N THR A 199 -33.50 -0.88 4.74
CA THR A 199 -33.95 -1.97 3.88
C THR A 199 -34.36 -3.21 4.71
N LYS A 200 -33.59 -3.56 5.74
CA LYS A 200 -33.93 -4.68 6.64
C LYS A 200 -35.21 -4.41 7.44
N ILE A 201 -35.42 -3.17 7.89
CA ILE A 201 -36.63 -2.76 8.62
C ILE A 201 -37.86 -2.86 7.69
N ASP A 202 -37.74 -2.38 6.45
CA ASP A 202 -38.83 -2.43 5.47
C ASP A 202 -39.22 -3.89 5.15
N LEU A 203 -38.24 -4.77 4.97
CA LEU A 203 -38.48 -6.21 4.78
C LEU A 203 -39.13 -6.89 5.99
N ILE A 204 -38.82 -6.42 7.21
CA ILE A 204 -39.49 -6.90 8.42
C ILE A 204 -40.95 -6.46 8.39
N HIS A 205 -41.23 -5.17 8.15
CA HIS A 205 -42.59 -4.67 8.05
C HIS A 205 -43.41 -5.39 6.99
N GLU A 206 -42.84 -5.65 5.81
CA GLU A 206 -43.51 -6.42 4.75
C GLU A 206 -43.87 -7.84 5.22
N ARG A 207 -42.94 -8.58 5.83
CA ARG A 207 -43.21 -9.93 6.33
C ARG A 207 -44.29 -9.98 7.41
N TYR A 208 -44.29 -9.03 8.35
CA TYR A 208 -45.28 -9.00 9.43
C TYR A 208 -46.65 -8.45 8.96
N ASN A 209 -46.70 -7.58 7.97
CA ASN A 209 -47.94 -7.07 7.40
C ASN A 209 -48.64 -8.09 6.49
N VAL A 210 -47.90 -8.96 5.81
CA VAL A 210 -48.45 -10.05 4.98
C VAL A 210 -48.99 -11.21 5.83
N GLN A 211 -48.60 -11.31 7.10
CA GLN A 211 -48.99 -12.38 8.01
C GLN A 211 -50.23 -12.07 8.87
N ASN A 212 -50.82 -10.88 8.72
CA ASN A 212 -52.12 -10.46 9.26
C ASN A 212 -53.18 -10.39 8.16
#